data_AF-A0A1G3D923-F1
#
_entry.id   AF-A0A1G3D923-F1
#
_cell.length_a   1.000
_cell.length_b   1.000
_cell.length_c   1.000
_cell.angle_alpha   90.00
_cell.angle_beta   90.00
_cell.angle_gamma   90.00
#
_symmetry.space_group_name_H-M   'P 1'
#
loop_
_entity.id
_entity.type
_entity.pdbx_description
1 polymer ?
#
loop_
_entity_poly.entity_id
_entity_poly.type
_entity_poly.pdbx_seq_one_letter_code
_entity_poly.pdbx_strand_id
1 'polypeptide(L)'
;MIDTLKIYSRLKNKGIQEEAANEIAEIFNEIVNTELSTKSDIAALEISTKSGIEALAVSTKSNIEALEVSAKSDIEKLKISTKSDIEALAVSTKSDIEKLKIELEKKIVEIKAEILKWIAGMLIGQAALITTLMKLL
;
A
#
# COMPACT_ATOMS: atom_id res chain seq x y z
N MET A 1 -56.56 -13.30 -1.27
CA MET A 1 -57.17 -14.34 -0.44
C MET A 1 -57.80 -15.36 -1.38
N ILE A 2 -57.56 -16.65 -1.16
CA ILE A 2 -58.17 -17.69 -1.99
C ILE A 2 -59.65 -17.82 -1.63
N ASP A 3 -60.46 -18.01 -2.65
CA ASP A 3 -61.89 -18.25 -2.52
C ASP A 3 -62.13 -19.76 -2.37
N THR A 4 -62.07 -20.22 -1.12
CA THR A 4 -62.30 -21.63 -0.76
C THR A 4 -63.70 -22.10 -1.11
N LEU A 5 -64.71 -21.24 -1.03
CA LEU A 5 -66.09 -21.56 -1.40
C LEU A 5 -66.20 -21.85 -2.91
N LYS A 6 -65.51 -21.08 -3.74
CA LYS A 6 -65.45 -21.32 -5.19
C LYS A 6 -64.70 -22.61 -5.53
N ILE A 7 -63.66 -22.98 -4.78
CA ILE A 7 -62.96 -24.27 -4.94
C ILE A 7 -63.89 -25.42 -4.55
N TYR A 8 -64.48 -25.37 -3.36
CA TYR A 8 -65.46 -26.34 -2.87
C TYR A 8 -66.60 -26.55 -3.89
N SER A 9 -67.22 -25.47 -4.37
CA SER A 9 -68.33 -25.52 -5.34
C SER A 9 -67.92 -26.20 -6.65
N ARG A 10 -66.68 -25.98 -7.12
CA ARG A 10 -66.14 -26.64 -8.31
C ARG A 10 -65.94 -28.13 -8.12
N LEU A 11 -65.47 -28.55 -6.95
CA LEU A 11 -65.24 -29.96 -6.61
C LEU A 11 -66.57 -30.72 -6.51
N LYS A 12 -67.58 -30.14 -5.82
CA LYS A 12 -68.95 -30.68 -5.76
C LYS A 12 -69.57 -30.82 -7.15
N ASN A 13 -69.44 -29.82 -8.01
CA ASN A 13 -69.95 -29.85 -9.39
C ASN A 13 -69.27 -30.90 -10.29
N LYS A 14 -68.14 -31.47 -9.84
CA LYS A 14 -67.43 -32.57 -10.51
C LYS A 14 -67.73 -33.94 -9.91
N GLY A 15 -68.66 -34.02 -8.96
CA GLY A 15 -69.09 -35.27 -8.35
C GLY A 15 -68.22 -35.75 -7.18
N ILE A 16 -67.35 -34.89 -6.64
CA ILE A 16 -66.59 -35.20 -5.41
C ILE A 16 -67.53 -35.12 -4.20
N GLN A 17 -67.39 -36.06 -3.26
CA GLN A 17 -68.17 -36.12 -2.02
C GLN A 17 -67.95 -34.85 -1.16
N GLU A 18 -68.95 -34.48 -0.36
CA GLU A 18 -68.96 -33.25 0.44
C GLU A 18 -67.75 -33.11 1.37
N GLU A 19 -67.50 -34.15 2.18
CA GLU A 19 -66.39 -34.13 3.14
C GLU A 19 -65.05 -33.97 2.42
N ALA A 20 -64.81 -34.75 1.37
CA ALA A 20 -63.58 -34.68 0.58
C ALA A 20 -63.41 -33.32 -0.13
N ALA A 21 -64.49 -32.73 -0.64
CA ALA A 21 -64.43 -31.42 -1.29
C ALA A 21 -64.08 -30.29 -0.30
N ASN A 22 -64.57 -30.38 0.93
CA ASN A 22 -64.26 -29.41 1.98
C ASN A 22 -62.80 -29.55 2.44
N GLU A 23 -62.37 -30.78 2.70
CA GLU A 23 -61.01 -31.09 3.17
C GLU A 23 -59.95 -30.65 2.15
N ILE A 24 -60.18 -30.90 0.85
CA ILE A 24 -59.29 -30.44 -0.22
C ILE A 24 -59.24 -28.90 -0.30
N ALA A 25 -60.38 -28.22 -0.14
CA ALA A 25 -60.42 -26.76 -0.18
C ALA A 25 -59.67 -26.14 1.02
N GLU A 26 -59.84 -26.72 2.21
CA GLU A 26 -59.13 -26.30 3.42
C GLU A 26 -57.62 -26.52 3.31
N ILE A 27 -57.17 -27.71 2.90
CA ILE A 27 -55.75 -28.02 2.68
C ILE A 27 -55.13 -27.04 1.68
N PHE A 28 -55.83 -26.75 0.58
CA PHE A 28 -55.31 -25.83 -0.43
C PHE A 28 -55.19 -24.39 0.10
N ASN A 29 -56.14 -23.96 0.92
CA ASN A 29 -56.08 -22.66 1.57
C ASN A 29 -54.97 -22.59 2.62
N GLU A 30 -54.75 -23.66 3.38
CA GLU A 30 -53.65 -23.76 4.32
C GLU A 30 -52.31 -23.62 3.60
N ILE A 31 -52.02 -24.48 2.61
CA ILE A 31 -50.77 -24.46 1.83
C ILE A 31 -50.51 -23.07 1.25
N VAL A 32 -51.51 -22.41 0.67
CA VAL A 32 -51.33 -21.10 0.04
C VAL A 32 -51.05 -19.99 1.05
N ASN A 33 -51.57 -20.10 2.28
CA ASN A 33 -51.35 -19.09 3.31
C ASN A 33 -50.13 -19.38 4.20
N THR A 34 -49.63 -20.62 4.26
CA THR A 34 -48.53 -21.01 5.15
C THR A 34 -47.21 -21.29 4.41
N GLU A 35 -47.26 -21.87 3.21
CA GLU A 35 -46.06 -22.40 2.52
C GLU A 35 -45.64 -21.52 1.32
N LEU A 36 -46.54 -20.69 0.80
CA LEU A 36 -46.27 -19.86 -0.38
C LEU A 36 -45.94 -18.42 -0.01
N SER A 37 -44.78 -17.94 -0.47
CA SER A 37 -44.48 -16.51 -0.45
C SER A 37 -45.48 -15.72 -1.29
N THR A 38 -45.98 -14.65 -0.73
CA THR A 38 -46.89 -13.72 -1.41
C THR A 38 -46.11 -12.76 -2.30
N LYS A 39 -46.82 -12.05 -3.20
CA LYS A 39 -46.24 -10.92 -3.94
C LYS A 39 -45.67 -9.83 -3.03
N SER A 40 -46.23 -9.67 -1.83
CA SER A 40 -45.74 -8.70 -0.85
C SER A 40 -44.37 -9.09 -0.31
N ASP A 41 -44.14 -10.39 -0.07
CA ASP A 41 -42.85 -10.89 0.42
C ASP A 41 -41.76 -10.69 -0.64
N ILE A 42 -42.09 -10.95 -1.91
CA ILE A 42 -41.17 -10.71 -3.04
C ILE A 42 -40.85 -9.20 -3.14
N ALA A 43 -41.85 -8.32 -3.04
CA ALA A 43 -41.63 -6.88 -3.08
C ALA A 43 -40.76 -6.40 -1.90
N ALA A 44 -40.98 -6.94 -0.70
CA ALA A 44 -40.16 -6.63 0.47
C ALA A 44 -38.71 -7.08 0.27
N LEU A 45 -38.49 -8.28 -0.28
CA LEU A 45 -37.15 -8.78 -0.62
C LEU A 45 -36.47 -7.94 -1.69
N GLU A 46 -37.19 -7.50 -2.73
CA GLU A 46 -36.67 -6.63 -3.78
C GLU A 46 -36.20 -5.29 -3.19
N ILE A 47 -37.03 -4.67 -2.35
CA ILE A 47 -36.70 -3.41 -1.67
C ILE A 47 -35.47 -3.61 -0.76
N SER A 48 -35.45 -4.67 0.05
CA SER A 48 -34.33 -4.97 0.94
C SER A 48 -33.02 -5.20 0.17
N THR A 49 -33.11 -5.93 -0.95
CA THR A 49 -31.94 -6.22 -1.79
C THR A 49 -31.40 -4.95 -2.44
N LYS A 50 -32.30 -4.13 -2.99
CA LYS A 50 -31.92 -2.84 -3.60
C LYS A 50 -31.26 -1.92 -2.59
N SER A 51 -31.84 -1.79 -1.39
CA SER A 51 -31.26 -0.99 -0.31
C SER A 51 -29.89 -1.52 0.12
N GLY A 52 -29.72 -2.84 0.22
CA GLY A 52 -28.43 -3.46 0.52
C GLY A 52 -27.36 -3.15 -0.54
N ILE A 53 -27.72 -3.20 -1.83
CA ILE A 53 -26.83 -2.87 -2.94
C ILE A 53 -26.43 -1.38 -2.89
N GLU A 54 -27.39 -0.49 -2.64
CA GLU A 54 -27.13 0.96 -2.51
C GLU A 54 -26.19 1.25 -1.33
N ALA A 55 -26.40 0.60 -0.17
CA ALA A 55 -25.52 0.73 0.99
C ALA A 55 -24.10 0.23 0.70
N LEU A 56 -23.96 -0.91 0.01
CA LEU A 56 -22.66 -1.44 -0.41
C LEU A 56 -21.95 -0.51 -1.39
N ALA A 57 -22.67 0.10 -2.33
CA ALA A 57 -22.11 1.05 -3.28
C ALA A 57 -21.57 2.30 -2.57
N VAL A 58 -22.34 2.85 -1.61
CA VAL A 58 -21.90 4.00 -0.80
C VAL A 58 -20.68 3.65 0.04
N SER A 59 -20.69 2.51 0.73
CA SER A 59 -19.56 2.05 1.55
C SER A 59 -18.31 1.83 0.71
N THR A 60 -18.43 1.20 -0.45
CA THR A 60 -17.31 0.96 -1.38
C THR A 60 -16.72 2.28 -1.86
N LYS A 61 -17.56 3.25 -2.25
CA LYS A 61 -17.10 4.58 -2.67
C LYS A 61 -16.33 5.30 -1.56
N SER A 62 -16.87 5.28 -0.33
CA SER A 62 -16.21 5.90 0.83
C SER A 62 -14.85 5.24 1.13
N ASN A 63 -14.76 3.91 1.04
CA ASN A 63 -13.50 3.19 1.21
C ASN A 63 -12.46 3.57 0.15
N ILE A 64 -12.87 3.73 -1.12
CA ILE A 64 -11.99 4.17 -2.21
C ILE A 64 -11.46 5.58 -1.93
N GLU A 65 -12.33 6.52 -1.54
CA GLU A 65 -11.93 7.89 -1.20
C GLU A 65 -10.94 7.92 -0.02
N ALA A 66 -11.18 7.12 1.01
CA ALA A 66 -10.27 7.00 2.16
C ALA A 66 -8.89 6.45 1.75
N LEU A 67 -8.86 5.42 0.89
CA LEU A 67 -7.63 4.86 0.34
C LEU A 67 -6.87 5.88 -0.51
N GLU A 68 -7.56 6.67 -1.33
CA GLU A 68 -6.93 7.70 -2.15
C GLU A 68 -6.25 8.78 -1.29
N VAL A 69 -6.92 9.22 -0.22
CA VAL A 69 -6.36 10.17 0.74
C VAL A 69 -5.13 9.60 1.46
N SER A 70 -5.22 8.35 1.93
CA SER A 70 -4.09 7.67 2.57
C SER A 70 -2.89 7.57 1.63
N ALA A 71 -3.11 7.11 0.40
CA ALA A 71 -2.05 6.97 -0.60
C ALA A 71 -1.37 8.30 -0.92
N LYS A 72 -2.13 9.39 -1.06
CA LYS A 72 -1.57 10.75 -1.25
C LYS A 72 -0.72 11.18 -0.06
N SER A 73 -1.16 10.91 1.17
CA SER A 73 -0.39 11.23 2.38
C SER A 73 0.93 10.47 2.42
N ASP A 74 0.92 9.18 2.10
CA ASP A 74 2.12 8.36 2.13
C ASP A 74 3.12 8.74 1.03
N ILE A 75 2.63 9.11 -0.16
CA ILE A 75 3.48 9.67 -1.23
C ILE A 75 4.18 10.95 -0.77
N GLU A 76 3.47 11.87 -0.10
CA GLU A 76 4.08 13.12 0.37
C GLU A 76 5.12 12.87 1.48
N LYS A 77 4.84 11.94 2.41
CA LYS A 77 5.83 11.51 3.41
C LYS A 77 7.09 10.94 2.76
N LEU A 78 6.93 10.06 1.77
CA LEU A 78 8.06 9.46 1.04
C LEU A 78 8.88 10.52 0.30
N LYS A 79 8.22 11.50 -0.31
CA LYS A 79 8.88 12.62 -1.00
C LYS A 79 9.70 13.47 -0.03
N ILE A 80 9.15 13.80 1.14
CA ILE A 80 9.86 14.55 2.18
C ILE A 80 11.07 13.77 2.69
N SER A 81 10.89 12.48 3.01
CA SER A 81 11.98 11.61 3.47
C SER A 81 13.09 11.51 2.45
N THR A 82 12.75 11.22 1.19
CA THR A 82 13.73 11.10 0.10
C THR A 82 14.51 12.40 -0.11
N LYS A 83 13.84 13.56 -0.02
CA LYS A 83 14.51 14.85 -0.11
C LYS A 83 15.50 15.07 1.04
N SER A 84 15.10 14.75 2.27
CA SER A 84 15.96 14.83 3.45
C SER A 84 17.19 13.91 3.31
N ASP A 85 17.00 12.69 2.81
CA ASP A 85 18.09 11.73 2.60
C ASP A 85 19.09 12.23 1.55
N ILE A 86 18.59 12.83 0.46
CA ILE A 86 19.44 13.45 -0.57
C ILE A 86 20.25 14.62 0.03
N GLU A 87 19.62 15.49 0.82
CA GLU A 87 20.30 16.61 1.47
C GLU A 87 21.38 16.13 2.45
N ALA A 88 21.07 15.10 3.25
CA ALA A 88 22.02 14.48 4.18
C ALA A 88 23.23 13.86 3.44
N LEU A 89 22.97 13.12 2.36
CA LEU A 89 24.02 12.54 1.51
C LEU A 89 24.90 13.62 0.86
N ALA A 90 24.30 14.73 0.39
CA ALA A 90 25.05 15.83 -0.19
C ALA A 90 26.00 16.49 0.84
N VAL A 91 25.52 16.70 2.07
CA VAL A 91 26.34 17.23 3.17
C VAL A 91 27.47 16.26 3.54
N SER A 92 27.17 14.97 3.69
CA SER A 92 28.18 13.95 4.00
C SER A 92 29.26 13.90 2.92
N THR A 93 28.84 13.84 1.65
CA THR A 93 29.77 13.77 0.51
C THR A 93 30.67 15.00 0.46
N LYS A 94 30.13 16.20 0.70
CA LYS A 94 30.92 17.43 0.76
C LYS A 94 31.94 17.41 1.91
N SER A 95 31.55 16.91 3.08
CA SER A 95 32.45 16.75 4.22
C SER A 95 33.59 15.80 3.90
N ASP A 96 33.30 14.66 3.27
CA ASP A 96 34.31 13.66 2.94
C ASP A 96 35.28 14.16 1.86
N ILE A 97 34.79 14.92 0.87
CA ILE A 97 35.65 15.61 -0.11
C ILE A 97 36.62 16.58 0.59
N GLU A 98 36.13 17.39 1.54
CA GLU A 98 36.99 18.34 2.26
C GLU A 98 38.04 17.62 3.12
N LYS A 99 37.67 16.53 3.80
CA LYS A 99 38.63 15.71 4.54
C LYS A 99 39.71 15.13 3.64
N LEU A 100 39.32 14.57 2.49
CA LEU A 100 40.26 14.02 1.51
C LEU A 100 41.20 15.09 0.96
N LYS A 101 40.70 16.30 0.72
CA LYS A 101 41.51 17.44 0.28
C LYS A 101 42.57 17.81 1.33
N ILE A 102 42.18 17.94 2.60
CA ILE A 102 43.10 18.23 3.70
C ILE A 102 44.14 17.12 3.85
N GLU A 103 43.73 15.85 3.77
CA GLU A 103 44.65 14.71 3.85
C GLU A 103 45.66 14.72 2.69
N LEU A 104 45.22 15.05 1.48
CA LEU A 104 46.10 15.15 0.31
C LEU A 104 47.09 16.32 0.44
N GLU A 105 46.62 17.49 0.88
CA GLU A 105 47.50 18.65 1.14
C GLU A 105 48.57 18.32 2.18
N LYS A 106 48.18 17.62 3.26
CA LYS A 106 49.12 17.14 4.29
C LYS A 106 50.16 16.19 3.70
N LYS A 107 49.75 15.18 2.93
CA LYS A 107 50.68 14.23 2.28
C LYS A 107 51.64 14.93 1.33
N ILE A 108 51.18 15.94 0.59
CA ILE A 108 52.04 16.74 -0.29
C ILE A 108 53.11 17.48 0.53
N VAL A 109 52.74 18.09 1.66
CA VAL A 109 53.69 18.78 2.54
C VAL A 109 54.70 17.81 3.15
N GLU A 110 54.24 16.65 3.62
CA GLU A 110 55.12 15.60 4.17
C GLU A 110 56.14 15.12 3.13
N ILE A 111 55.69 14.80 1.91
CA ILE A 111 56.57 14.40 0.80
C ILE A 111 57.56 15.50 0.45
N LYS A 112 57.13 16.77 0.38
CA LYS A 112 58.04 17.90 0.12
C LYS A 112 59.11 18.01 1.19
N ALA A 113 58.75 17.85 2.47
CA ALA A 113 59.70 17.90 3.57
C ALA A 113 60.68 16.72 3.54
N GLU A 114 60.22 15.52 3.21
CA GLU A 114 61.07 14.34 3.03
C GLU A 114 62.08 14.54 1.89
N ILE A 115 61.63 15.04 0.73
CA ILE A 115 62.52 15.34 -0.40
C ILE A 115 63.60 16.36 0.00
N LEU A 116 63.24 17.43 0.71
CA LEU A 116 64.22 18.42 1.18
C LEU A 116 65.25 17.81 2.13
N LYS A 117 64.83 16.92 3.04
CA LYS A 117 65.75 16.19 3.92
C LYS A 117 66.75 15.34 3.13
N TRP A 118 66.28 14.62 2.11
CA TRP A 118 67.14 13.82 1.23
C TRP A 118 68.15 14.67 0.46
N ILE A 119 67.70 15.79 -0.13
CA ILE A 119 68.58 16.72 -0.85
C ILE A 119 69.65 17.29 0.09
N ALA A 120 69.27 17.74 1.29
CA ALA A 120 70.21 18.26 2.28
C ALA A 120 71.27 17.20 2.65
N GLY A 121 70.84 15.95 2.90
CA GLY A 121 71.76 14.84 3.17
C GLY A 121 72.75 14.59 2.02
N MET A 122 72.26 14.63 0.77
CA MET A 122 73.10 14.46 -0.42
C MET A 122 74.12 15.59 -0.58
N LEU A 123 73.72 16.85 -0.38
CA LEU A 123 74.61 18.01 -0.45
C LEU A 123 75.72 17.96 0.60
N ILE A 124 75.39 17.55 1.84
CA ILE A 124 76.38 17.33 2.90
C ILE A 124 77.37 16.23 2.50
N GLY A 125 76.87 15.12 1.95
CA GLY A 125 77.71 14.03 1.44
C GLY A 125 78.66 14.48 0.32
N GLN A 126 78.17 15.25 -0.65
CA GLN A 126 78.97 15.82 -1.73
C GLN A 126 80.05 16.77 -1.19
N ALA A 127 79.70 17.66 -0.26
CA ALA A 127 80.66 18.59 0.35
C ALA A 127 81.79 17.83 1.08
N ALA A 128 81.46 16.78 1.83
CA ALA A 128 82.45 15.93 2.49
C ALA A 128 83.41 15.29 1.47
N LEU A 129 82.90 14.70 0.38
CA LEU A 129 83.71 14.11 -0.68
C LEU A 129 84.67 15.12 -1.33
N ILE A 130 84.18 16.31 -1.67
CA ILE A 130 85.00 17.38 -2.25
C ILE A 130 86.15 17.77 -1.31
N THR A 131 85.86 17.96 -0.02
CA THR A 131 86.91 18.31 0.96
C THR A 131 87.96 17.23 1.13
N THR A 132 87.59 15.95 1.04
CA THR A 132 88.55 14.84 1.10
C THR A 132 89.42 14.77 -0.16
N LEU A 133 88.85 15.01 -1.34
CA LEU A 133 89.61 15.04 -2.60
C LEU A 133 90.62 16.20 -2.62
N MET A 134 90.25 17.39 -2.12
CA MET A 134 91.17 18.53 -2.02
C MET A 134 92.37 18.29 -1.10
N LYS A 135 92.25 17.40 -0.10
CA LYS A 135 93.37 17.06 0.80
C LYS A 135 94.31 15.99 0.23
N LEU A 136 93.89 15.31 -0.84
CA LEU A 136 94.61 14.18 -1.47
C LEU A 136 95.38 14.57 -2.73
N LEU A 137 95.06 15.74 -3.31
CA LEU A 137 95.77 16.40 -4.41
C LEU A 137 96.82 17.37 -3.86
#